data_AF-A0A7X7QGZ6-F1
#
_entry.id   AF-A0A7X7QGZ6-F1
#
_cell.length_a   1.000
_cell.length_b   1.000
_cell.length_c   1.000
_cell.angle_alpha   90.00
_cell.angle_beta   90.00
_cell.angle_gamma   90.00
#
_symmetry.space_group_name_H-M   'P 1'
#
loop_
_entity.id
_entity.type
_entity.pdbx_description
1 polymer ?
#
loop_
_entity_poly.entity_id
_entity_poly.type
_entity_poly.pdbx_seq_one_letter_code
_entity_poly.pdbx_strand_id
1 'polypeptide(L)'
;DVPEDKREQRIWAVYEGNNRFNLTSENARKARIYLHPKMVDFSKPIVVAVNGETVFDAKVEPDMKTMLDLVREFDDRSRIFHAAIDFDIATDAENFPEPQGTGLKAGE
;
A
#
# COMPACT_ATOMS: atom_id res chain seq x y z
N ASP A 1 3.00 -23.10 16.64
CA ASP A 1 3.32 -23.51 15.27
C ASP A 1 2.39 -22.77 14.32
N VAL A 2 2.90 -22.14 13.27
CA VAL A 2 2.05 -21.43 12.28
C VAL A 2 1.59 -22.46 11.24
N PRO A 3 0.27 -22.58 10.98
CA PRO A 3 -0.26 -23.47 9.95
C PRO A 3 0.45 -23.27 8.62
N GLU A 4 0.73 -24.36 7.89
CA GLU A 4 1.52 -24.32 6.65
C GLU A 4 0.93 -23.37 5.61
N ASP A 5 -0.40 -23.35 5.51
CA ASP A 5 -1.20 -22.46 4.66
C ASP A 5 -1.10 -20.98 5.04
N LYS A 6 -0.63 -20.64 6.26
CA LYS A 6 -0.50 -19.27 6.77
C LYS A 6 0.94 -18.78 6.90
N ARG A 7 1.90 -19.57 6.41
CA ARG A 7 3.33 -19.19 6.45
C ARG A 7 3.67 -18.10 5.45
N GLU A 8 2.97 -18.07 4.33
CA GLU A 8 3.13 -17.03 3.30
C GLU A 8 2.01 -15.99 3.42
N GLN A 9 2.40 -14.71 3.39
CA GLN A 9 1.48 -13.58 3.34
C GLN A 9 1.74 -12.82 2.06
N ARG A 10 0.68 -12.57 1.28
CA ARG A 10 0.79 -11.94 -0.03
C ARG A 10 -0.11 -10.71 -0.07
N ILE A 11 0.43 -9.65 -0.67
CA ILE A 11 -0.30 -8.42 -0.97
C ILE A 11 0.06 -8.02 -2.38
N TRP A 12 -0.96 -7.86 -3.22
CA TRP A 12 -0.87 -7.20 -4.51
C TRP A 12 -1.56 -5.85 -4.40
N ALA A 13 -0.88 -4.77 -4.78
CA ALA A 13 -1.41 -3.41 -4.66
C ALA A 13 -1.34 -2.71 -6.01
N VAL A 14 -2.46 -2.10 -6.41
CA VAL A 14 -2.57 -1.28 -7.62
C VAL A 14 -2.96 0.14 -7.21
N TYR A 15 -2.20 1.12 -7.67
CA TYR A 15 -2.63 2.51 -7.63
C TYR A 15 -3.41 2.81 -8.91
N GLU A 16 -4.71 3.04 -8.77
CA GLU A 16 -5.62 3.27 -9.91
C GLU A 16 -5.65 4.73 -10.35
N GLY A 17 -4.84 5.60 -9.72
CA GLY A 17 -4.94 7.04 -9.87
C GLY A 17 -6.01 7.65 -8.96
N ASN A 18 -6.15 8.98 -8.98
CA ASN A 18 -7.17 9.72 -8.24
C ASN A 18 -7.25 9.34 -6.75
N ASN A 19 -6.11 9.15 -6.09
CA ASN A 19 -6.02 8.75 -4.68
C ASN A 19 -6.68 7.40 -4.33
N ARG A 20 -6.87 6.50 -5.29
CA ARG A 20 -7.45 5.18 -5.05
C ARG A 20 -6.41 4.08 -5.14
N PHE A 21 -6.32 3.30 -4.06
CA PHE A 21 -5.52 2.09 -3.98
C PHE A 21 -6.46 0.89 -3.90
N ASN A 22 -6.20 -0.11 -4.74
CA ASN A 22 -6.95 -1.36 -4.74
C ASN A 22 -5.99 -2.52 -4.50
N LEU A 23 -6.22 -3.24 -3.42
CA LEU A 23 -5.33 -4.29 -2.93
C LEU A 23 -6.03 -5.64 -2.97
N THR A 24 -5.26 -6.67 -3.27
CA THR A 24 -5.64 -8.07 -3.07
C THR A 24 -4.70 -8.68 -2.05
N SER A 25 -5.23 -9.32 -1.01
CA SER A 25 -4.43 -9.84 0.10
C SER A 25 -4.84 -11.25 0.49
N GLU A 26 -3.83 -12.09 0.76
CA GLU A 26 -3.96 -13.46 1.25
C GLU A 26 -3.08 -13.61 2.51
N ASN A 27 -3.66 -14.10 3.60
CA ASN A 27 -3.07 -14.32 4.92
C ASN A 27 -2.52 -13.08 5.67
N ALA A 28 -2.41 -11.92 5.03
CA ALA A 28 -2.04 -10.70 5.73
C ALA A 28 -3.24 -10.12 6.50
N ARG A 29 -2.98 -9.59 7.69
CA ARG A 29 -4.00 -9.00 8.57
C ARG A 29 -3.78 -7.54 8.90
N LYS A 30 -2.59 -7.02 8.63
CA LYS A 30 -2.22 -5.62 8.79
C LYS A 30 -1.32 -5.21 7.65
N ALA A 31 -1.53 -4.00 7.16
CA ALA A 31 -0.66 -3.41 6.16
C ALA A 31 -0.52 -1.91 6.39
N ARG A 32 0.57 -1.37 5.84
CA ARG A 32 0.87 0.06 5.83
C ARG A 32 1.14 0.50 4.40
N ILE A 33 0.50 1.58 3.97
CA ILE A 33 0.84 2.27 2.71
C ILE A 33 1.54 3.57 3.06
N TYR A 34 2.77 3.73 2.53
CA TYR A 34 3.48 4.99 2.59
C TYR A 34 3.14 5.88 1.38
N LEU A 35 2.93 7.17 1.63
CA LEU A 35 2.39 8.11 0.65
C LEU A 35 3.38 9.21 0.33
N HIS A 36 3.61 9.44 -0.97
CA HIS A 36 4.43 10.53 -1.47
C HIS A 36 3.57 11.58 -2.21
N PRO A 37 3.85 12.89 -2.12
CA PRO A 37 3.09 13.94 -2.81
C PRO A 37 3.07 13.83 -4.35
N LYS A 38 3.99 13.06 -4.93
CA LYS A 38 4.00 12.76 -6.39
C LYS A 38 3.06 11.62 -6.78
N MET A 39 2.56 10.87 -5.79
CA MET A 39 1.65 9.73 -6.00
C MET A 39 0.21 10.16 -5.74
N VAL A 40 -0.04 10.90 -4.65
CA VAL A 40 -1.38 11.29 -4.20
C VAL A 40 -1.53 12.81 -4.06
N ASP A 41 -2.75 13.28 -4.21
CA ASP A 41 -3.18 14.65 -3.92
C ASP A 41 -3.73 14.74 -2.49
N PHE A 42 -2.91 15.15 -1.53
CA PHE A 42 -3.30 15.29 -0.12
C PHE A 42 -4.42 16.31 0.14
N SER A 43 -4.82 17.10 -0.85
CA SER A 43 -5.98 17.99 -0.71
C SER A 43 -7.32 17.24 -0.75
N LYS A 44 -7.32 15.99 -1.25
CA LYS A 44 -8.50 15.14 -1.43
C LYS A 44 -8.45 13.90 -0.53
N PRO A 45 -9.61 13.26 -0.27
CA PRO A 45 -9.65 11.96 0.38
C PRO A 45 -8.79 10.92 -0.36
N ILE A 46 -8.25 9.98 0.40
CA ILE A 46 -7.57 8.79 -0.10
C ILE A 46 -8.43 7.59 0.23
N VAL A 47 -8.61 6.72 -0.76
CA VAL A 47 -9.43 5.52 -0.64
C VAL A 47 -8.53 4.28 -0.77
N VAL A 48 -8.61 3.38 0.20
CA VAL A 48 -7.97 2.07 0.15
C VAL A 48 -9.06 1.01 0.19
N ALA A 49 -9.11 0.19 -0.84
CA ALA A 49 -9.94 -1.01 -0.89
C ALA A 49 -9.05 -2.25 -0.84
N VAL A 50 -9.45 -3.25 -0.06
CA VAL A 50 -8.76 -4.54 0.05
C VAL A 50 -9.79 -5.63 -0.19
N ASN A 51 -9.49 -6.56 -1.11
CA ASN A 51 -10.39 -7.68 -1.44
C ASN A 51 -11.82 -7.23 -1.80
N GLY A 52 -11.96 -6.05 -2.42
CA GLY A 52 -13.24 -5.46 -2.81
C GLY A 52 -13.95 -4.62 -1.75
N GLU A 53 -13.47 -4.58 -0.50
CA GLU A 53 -14.04 -3.79 0.59
C GLU A 53 -13.22 -2.53 0.88
N THR A 54 -13.88 -1.38 1.04
CA THR A 54 -13.22 -0.14 1.45
C THR A 54 -12.84 -0.19 2.92
N VAL A 55 -11.55 -0.23 3.21
CA VAL A 55 -11.01 -0.26 4.58
C VAL A 55 -10.56 1.12 5.08
N PHE A 56 -10.38 2.07 4.17
CA PHE A 56 -10.02 3.44 4.49
C PHE A 56 -10.61 4.41 3.45
N ASP A 57 -11.27 5.47 3.92
CA ASP A 57 -11.75 6.59 3.09
C ASP A 57 -11.73 7.86 3.93
N ALA A 58 -10.61 8.58 3.86
CA ALA A 58 -10.45 9.84 4.60
C ALA A 58 -9.36 10.71 3.98
N LYS A 59 -9.38 12.00 4.32
CA LYS A 59 -8.27 12.90 4.01
C LYS A 59 -7.08 12.56 4.92
N VAL A 60 -5.88 12.53 4.35
CA VAL A 60 -4.63 12.31 5.06
C VAL A 60 -3.80 13.59 5.00
N GLU A 61 -3.20 13.97 6.12
CA GLU A 61 -2.27 15.10 6.18
C GLU A 61 -0.82 14.59 6.23
N PRO A 62 0.12 15.30 5.58
CA PRO A 62 1.53 15.05 5.77
C PRO A 62 1.95 15.10 7.26
N ASP A 63 2.75 14.13 7.70
CA ASP A 63 3.22 13.99 9.06
C ASP A 63 4.76 14.11 9.12
N MET A 64 5.23 15.19 9.76
CA MET A 64 6.65 15.45 9.97
C MET A 64 7.32 14.34 10.79
N LYS A 65 6.61 13.75 11.75
CA LYS A 65 7.17 12.67 12.55
C LYS A 65 7.46 11.46 11.67
N THR A 66 6.50 11.05 10.84
CA THR A 66 6.70 9.99 9.83
C THR A 66 7.91 10.28 8.94
N MET A 67 8.06 11.51 8.44
CA MET A 67 9.20 11.87 7.60
C MET A 67 10.55 11.72 8.33
N LEU A 68 10.65 12.18 9.58
CA LEU A 68 11.87 12.07 10.39
C LEU A 68 12.19 10.62 10.75
N ASP A 69 11.17 9.82 11.07
CA ASP A 69 11.32 8.40 11.36
C ASP A 69 11.89 7.66 10.13
N LEU A 70 11.38 7.96 8.93
CA LEU A 70 11.85 7.36 7.67
C LEU A 70 13.26 7.78 7.27
N VAL A 71 13.64 9.04 7.50
CA VAL A 71 15.03 9.50 7.31
C VAL A 71 15.98 8.68 8.17
N ARG A 72 15.62 8.48 9.45
CA ARG A 72 16.43 7.70 10.39
C ARG A 72 16.49 6.22 10.02
N GLU A 73 15.39 5.65 9.52
CA GLU A 73 15.31 4.22 9.20
C GLU A 73 16.06 3.86 7.92
N PHE A 74 15.92 4.66 6.86
CA PHE A 74 16.42 4.30 5.54
C PHE A 74 17.69 5.03 5.11
N ASP A 75 18.02 6.18 5.73
CA ASP A 75 19.14 7.06 5.36
C ASP A 75 19.21 7.37 3.84
N ASP A 76 18.06 7.30 3.16
CA ASP A 76 17.89 7.49 1.72
C ASP A 76 16.80 8.53 1.47
N ARG A 77 17.22 9.68 0.91
CA ARG A 77 16.33 10.80 0.61
C ARG A 77 15.21 10.45 -0.36
N SER A 78 15.40 9.44 -1.21
CA SER A 78 14.38 8.98 -2.15
C SER A 78 13.27 8.17 -1.50
N ARG A 79 13.46 7.74 -0.24
CA ARG A 79 12.51 6.91 0.54
C ARG A 79 11.81 7.69 1.65
N ILE A 80 11.81 9.03 1.58
CA ILE A 80 11.10 9.88 2.54
C ILE A 80 9.65 10.07 2.06
N PHE A 81 8.74 9.33 2.67
CA PHE A 81 7.30 9.46 2.46
C PHE A 81 6.69 10.45 3.44
N HIS A 82 5.66 11.17 2.99
CA HIS A 82 5.09 12.29 3.74
C HIS A 82 3.97 11.87 4.67
N ALA A 83 3.36 10.71 4.45
CA ALA A 83 2.35 10.15 5.35
C ALA A 83 2.33 8.63 5.25
N ALA A 84 1.64 7.99 6.19
CA ALA A 84 1.36 6.57 6.17
C ALA A 84 -0.12 6.31 6.52
N ILE A 85 -0.71 5.30 5.90
CA ILE A 85 -2.01 4.76 6.28
C ILE A 85 -1.79 3.35 6.81
N ASP A 86 -2.12 3.12 8.08
CA ASP A 86 -2.23 1.79 8.67
C ASP A 86 -3.69 1.32 8.60
N PHE A 87 -3.89 0.07 8.21
CA PHE A 87 -5.22 -0.55 8.19
C PHE A 87 -5.14 -2.04 8.49
N ASP A 88 -6.23 -2.55 9.05
CA ASP A 88 -6.44 -3.98 9.25
C ASP A 88 -7.09 -4.59 8.00
N ILE A 89 -6.78 -5.86 7.74
CA ILE A 89 -7.33 -6.66 6.65
C ILE A 89 -8.15 -7.78 7.27
N ALA A 90 -9.45 -7.79 7.03
CA ALA A 90 -10.37 -8.74 7.64
C ALA A 90 -10.51 -10.07 6.86
N THR A 91 -10.22 -10.04 5.56
CA THR A 91 -10.54 -11.12 4.61
C THR A 91 -9.31 -11.66 3.90
N ASP A 92 -9.43 -12.87 3.36
CA ASP A 92 -8.49 -13.41 2.37
C ASP A 92 -9.10 -13.30 0.99
N ALA A 93 -8.26 -13.10 -0.02
CA ALA A 93 -8.67 -13.05 -1.42
C ALA A 93 -9.17 -14.43 -1.88
N GLU A 94 -10.32 -14.47 -2.55
CA GLU A 94 -10.79 -15.70 -3.22
C GLU A 94 -9.91 -16.08 -4.41
N ASN A 95 -9.39 -15.08 -5.13
CA ASN A 95 -8.46 -15.24 -6.24
C ASN A 95 -7.35 -14.20 -6.13
N PHE A 96 -6.10 -14.66 -6.04
CA PHE A 96 -4.94 -13.77 -6.02
C PHE A 96 -4.45 -13.52 -7.46
N PRO A 97 -4.23 -12.26 -7.88
CA PRO A 97 -3.83 -11.96 -9.26
C PRO A 97 -2.44 -12.53 -9.58
N GLU A 98 -2.26 -13.05 -10.79
CA GLU A 98 -0.94 -13.38 -11.28
C GLU A 98 -0.13 -12.09 -11.50
N PRO A 99 1.16 -12.06 -11.12
CA PRO A 99 2.01 -10.91 -11.37
C PRO A 99 2.13 -10.67 -12.87
N GLN A 100 1.50 -9.60 -13.36
CA GLN A 100 1.69 -9.15 -14.73
C GLN A 100 3.10 -8.57 -14.81
N GLY A 101 4.01 -9.24 -15.53
CA GLY A 101 5.36 -8.74 -15.75
C GLY A 101 5.32 -7.29 -16.21
N THR A 102 6.13 -6.42 -15.59
CA THR A 102 6.25 -5.02 -16.00
C THR A 102 6.59 -5.00 -17.48
N GLY A 103 5.70 -4.50 -18.32
CA GLY A 103 5.90 -4.31 -19.76
C GLY A 103 6.95 -3.23 -20.07
N LEU A 104 8.09 -3.25 -19.38
CA LEU A 104 9.32 -2.62 -19.81
C LEU A 104 9.71 -3.29 -21.13
N LYS A 105 9.19 -2.74 -22.23
CA LYS A 105 9.89 -2.90 -23.51
C LYS A 105 11.28 -2.32 -23.28
N ALA A 106 12.30 -3.17 -23.36
CA ALA A 106 13.66 -2.69 -23.53
C ALA A 106 13.62 -1.74 -24.74
N GLY A 107 13.92 -0.46 -24.49
CA GLY A 107 13.95 0.53 -25.56
C GLY A 107 14.99 0.12 -26.60
N GLU A 108 14.57 0.08 -27.86
CA GLU A 108 15.43 0.29 -29.03
C GLU A 108 15.56 1.80 -29.29
#